data_AF-A0A401QG46-F1
#
_entry.id   AF-A0A401QG46-F1
#
_cell.length_a   1.000
_cell.length_b   1.000
_cell.length_c   1.000
_cell.angle_alpha   90.00
_cell.angle_beta   90.00
_cell.angle_gamma   90.00
#
_symmetry.space_group_name_H-M   'P 1'
#
loop_
_entity.id
_entity.type
_entity.pdbx_description
1 polymer ?
#
loop_
_entity_poly.entity_id
_entity_poly.type
_entity_poly.pdbx_seq_one_letter_code
_entity_poly.pdbx_strand_id
1 'polypeptide(L)' 'MMCVPHPLNRNHCLILLDTEGLGDVEKGDEKNDSWIFALAVLLSSMLVYNSMGTIDQYAVAKLQYPLQITDFVVL' A
#
# COMPACT_ATOMS: atom_id res chain seq x y z
N MET A 1 -11.42 -3.41 -4.19
CA MET A 1 -11.91 -2.16 -3.56
C MET A 1 -13.32 -2.36 -3.05
N MET A 2 -13.62 -1.89 -1.84
CA MET A 2 -14.98 -1.83 -1.30
C MET A 2 -15.32 -0.41 -0.84
N CYS A 3 -16.54 0.05 -1.15
CA CYS A 3 -17.08 1.32 -0.69
C CYS A 3 -18.17 1.05 0.36
N VAL A 4 -18.03 1.61 1.55
CA VAL A 4 -18.99 1.45 2.66
C VAL A 4 -19.29 2.79 3.33
N PRO A 5 -20.45 2.97 3.98
CA PRO A 5 -20.72 4.18 4.75
C PRO A 5 -19.68 4.36 5.87
N HIS A 6 -19.17 5.58 6.07
CA HIS A 6 -18.19 5.83 7.14
C HIS A 6 -18.88 5.73 8.52
N PRO A 7 -18.38 4.88 9.44
CA PRO A 7 -19.10 4.53 10.68
C PRO A 7 -19.32 5.73 11.62
N LEU A 8 -18.44 6.72 11.56
CA LEU A 8 -18.51 7.93 12.39
C LEU A 8 -18.96 9.20 11.63
N ASN A 9 -18.95 9.19 10.29
CA ASN A 9 -19.15 10.40 9.47
C ASN A 9 -20.26 10.16 8.44
N ARG A 10 -21.49 10.55 8.78
CA ARG A 10 -22.71 10.18 8.02
C ARG A 10 -22.73 10.60 6.55
N ASN A 11 -21.98 11.65 6.18
CA ASN A 11 -21.93 12.17 4.81
C ASN A 11 -20.68 11.71 4.04
N HIS A 12 -19.92 10.75 4.56
CA HIS A 12 -18.68 10.27 3.94
C HIS A 12 -18.79 8.79 3.58
N CYS A 13 -18.10 8.41 2.50
CA CYS A 13 -17.83 7.04 2.13
C CYS A 13 -16.44 6.65 2.63
N LEU A 14 -16.33 5.50 3.29
CA LEU A 14 -15.06 4.86 3.58
C LEU A 14 -14.74 3.90 2.44
N ILE A 15 -13.59 4.12 1.78
CA ILE A 15 -13.10 3.25 0.71
C ILE A 15 -12.00 2.37 1.29
N LEU A 16 -12.19 1.06 1.20
CA LEU A 16 -11.20 0.06 1.57
C LEU A 16 -10.49 -0.42 0.29
N LEU A 17 -9.21 -0.10 0.21
CA LEU A 17 -8.29 -0.54 -0.85
C LEU A 17 -7.45 -1.68 -0.29
N ASP A 18 -7.70 -2.88 -0.80
CA ASP A 18 -6.88 -4.06 -0.52
C ASP A 18 -6.00 -4.32 -1.74
N THR A 19 -4.70 -4.53 -1.52
CA THR A 19 -3.70 -4.71 -2.57
C THR A 19 -3.29 -6.16 -2.68
N GLU A 20 -2.72 -6.54 -3.83
CA GLU A 20 -1.97 -7.80 -3.89
C GLU A 20 -0.80 -7.77 -2.90
N GLY A 21 -0.44 -8.95 -2.35
CA GLY A 21 0.67 -9.08 -1.42
C GLY A 21 2.00 -8.81 -2.11
N LEU A 22 2.78 -7.89 -1.56
CA LEU A 22 4.07 -7.48 -2.11
C LEU A 22 5.15 -8.57 -1.89
N GLY A 23 5.98 -8.78 -2.90
CA GLY A 23 7.10 -9.73 -2.86
C GLY A 23 6.68 -11.19 -2.99
N ASP A 24 5.57 -11.46 -3.68
CA ASP A 24 5.18 -12.82 -4.06
C ASP A 24 6.10 -13.32 -5.18
N VAL A 25 7.03 -14.19 -4.79
CA VAL A 25 8.09 -14.73 -5.65
C VAL A 25 7.53 -15.61 -6.78
N GLU A 26 6.33 -16.17 -6.60
CA GLU A 26 5.69 -17.02 -7.62
C GLU A 26 4.94 -16.20 -8.69
N LYS A 27 4.58 -14.96 -8.36
CA LYS A 27 3.82 -14.05 -9.26
C LYS A 27 4.66 -12.95 -9.91
N GLY A 28 5.86 -12.71 -9.39
CA GLY A 28 7.04 -12.49 -10.23
C GLY A 28 7.12 -11.19 -11.03
N ASP A 29 6.78 -10.04 -10.45
CA ASP A 29 7.28 -8.76 -10.98
C ASP A 29 7.41 -7.69 -9.87
N GLU A 30 8.63 -7.50 -9.37
CA GLU A 30 8.95 -6.47 -8.37
C GLU A 30 8.56 -5.06 -8.83
N LYS A 31 8.49 -4.78 -10.13
CA LYS A 31 8.05 -3.48 -10.64
C LYS A 31 6.56 -3.26 -10.43
N ASN A 32 5.75 -4.31 -10.60
CA ASN A 32 4.31 -4.22 -10.37
C ASN A 32 4.01 -3.99 -8.89
N ASP A 33 4.78 -4.62 -8.00
CA ASP A 33 4.72 -4.36 -6.56
C ASP A 33 5.02 -2.89 -6.23
N SER A 34 6.07 -2.32 -6.83
CA SER A 34 6.37 -0.89 -6.67
C SER A 34 5.22 0.01 -7.17
N TRP A 35 4.61 -0.30 -8.32
CA TRP A 35 3.48 0.47 -8.86
C TRP A 35 2.22 0.35 -7.99
N ILE A 36 1.87 -0.85 -7.54
CA ILE A 36 0.72 -1.09 -6.66
C ILE A 36 0.92 -0.33 -5.35
N PHE A 37 2.12 -0.39 -4.78
CA PHE A 37 2.45 0.34 -3.57
C PHE A 37 2.35 1.87 -3.77
N ALA A 38 2.92 2.40 -4.85
CA ALA A 38 2.83 3.83 -5.18
C ALA A 38 1.37 4.29 -5.35
N LEU A 39 0.55 3.51 -6.06
CA LEU A 39 -0.88 3.79 -6.21
C LEU A 39 -1.62 3.75 -4.88
N ALA A 40 -1.34 2.77 -4.02
CA ALA A 40 -1.95 2.68 -2.69
C ALA A 40 -1.60 3.91 -1.84
N VAL A 41 -0.35 4.40 -1.90
CA VAL A 41 0.09 5.62 -1.22
C VAL A 41 -0.64 6.86 -1.77
N LEU A 42 -0.74 7.01 -3.10
CA LEU A 42 -1.35 8.17 -3.73
C LEU A 42 -2.88 8.24 -3.57
N LEU A 43 -3.56 7.10 -3.59
CA LEU A 43 -5.02 7.02 -3.55
C LEU A 43 -5.58 6.96 -2.13
N SER A 44 -4.77 6.59 -1.14
CA SER A 44 -5.23 6.46 0.24
C SER A 44 -4.98 7.73 1.06
N SER A 45 -5.93 8.08 1.93
CA SER A 45 -5.69 9.08 2.98
C SER A 45 -4.99 8.49 4.21
N MET A 46 -4.97 7.16 4.32
CA MET A 46 -4.30 6.40 5.36
C MET A 46 -3.84 5.06 4.78
N LEU A 47 -2.54 4.78 4.88
CA LEU A 47 -1.96 3.53 4.43
C LEU A 47 -1.78 2.57 5.63
N VAL A 48 -2.24 1.34 5.50
CA VAL A 48 -2.00 0.27 6.47
C VAL A 48 -1.03 -0.73 5.85
N TYR A 49 0.21 -0.78 6.36
CA TYR A 49 1.19 -1.77 5.96
C TYR A 49 1.09 -3.00 6.88
N ASN A 50 0.73 -4.15 6.32
CA ASN A 50 0.58 -5.40 7.05
C ASN A 50 1.80 -6.30 6.82
N SER A 51 2.46 -6.72 7.91
CA SER A 51 3.59 -7.65 7.88
C SER A 51 3.44 -8.72 8.95
N MET A 52 3.98 -9.91 8.69
CA MET A 52 3.92 -11.03 9.63
C MET A 52 5.11 -11.01 10.59
N GLY A 53 4.87 -11.30 11.86
CA GLY A 53 5.92 -11.41 12.88
C GLY A 53 6.32 -10.07 13.50
N THR A 54 7.54 -10.02 14.03
CA THR A 54 8.11 -8.81 14.64
C THR A 54 8.68 -7.87 13.60
N ILE A 55 8.72 -6.58 13.89
CA ILE A 55 9.40 -5.59 13.06
C ILE A 55 10.91 -5.81 13.19
N ASP A 56 11.51 -6.50 12.23
CA ASP A 56 12.94 -6.72 12.12
C ASP A 56 13.55 -5.89 10.98
N GLN A 57 14.86 -6.00 10.79
CA GLN A 57 15.57 -5.27 9.74
C GLN A 57 15.05 -5.62 8.34
N TYR A 58 14.58 -6.85 8.15
CA TYR A 58 14.04 -7.31 6.88
C TYR A 58 12.68 -6.67 6.57
N ALA A 59 11.80 -6.58 7.57
CA ALA A 59 10.51 -5.89 7.46
C ALA A 59 10.69 -4.41 7.12
N VAL A 60 11.67 -3.74 7.74
CA VAL A 60 12.01 -2.34 7.44
C VAL A 60 12.64 -2.19 6.04
N ALA A 61 13.48 -3.13 5.61
CA ALA A 61 14.05 -3.11 4.26
C ALA A 61 12.96 -3.29 3.18
N LYS A 62 11.96 -4.15 3.42
CA LYS A 62 10.80 -4.29 2.54
C LYS A 62 9.92 -3.04 2.49
N LEU A 63 9.98 -2.19 3.51
CA LEU A 63 9.35 -0.88 3.51
C LEU A 63 10.13 0.17 2.72
N GLN A 64 11.18 -0.18 1.95
CA GLN A 64 11.96 0.80 1.14
C GLN A 64 11.34 1.16 -0.23
N TYR A 65 10.20 0.58 -0.63
CA TYR A 65 9.42 1.05 -1.78
C TYR A 65 9.10 2.58 -1.79
N PRO A 66 8.87 3.28 -0.66
CA PRO A 66 8.62 4.72 -0.60
C PRO A 66 9.73 5.60 -1.18
N LEU A 67 11.00 5.16 -1.18
CA LEU A 67 12.11 5.94 -1.76
C LEU A 67 12.04 6.02 -3.28
N GLN A 68 11.35 5.06 -3.92
CA GLN A 68 11.11 5.04 -5.36
C GLN A 68 9.84 5.80 -5.76
N ILE A 69 8.96 6.16 -4.81
CA ILE A 69 7.72 6.90 -5.13
C ILE A 69 8.04 8.27 -5.73
N THR A 70 9.13 8.91 -5.31
CA THR A 70 9.64 10.15 -5.93
C THR A 70 9.95 9.99 -7.42
N ASP A 71 10.28 8.78 -7.89
CA ASP A 71 10.51 8.53 -9.32
C ASP A 71 9.18 8.40 -10.10
N PHE A 72 8.09 8.06 -9.42
CA PHE A 72 6.76 7.89 -10.01
C PHE A 72 5.87 9.13 -9.86
N VAL A 73 6.24 10.07 -9.01
CA VAL A 73 5.45 11.26 -8.67
C VAL A 73 6.31 12.50 -8.82
N VAL A 74 6.03 13.30 -9.85
CA VAL A 74 6.55 14.67 -9.95
C VAL A 74 5.68 15.55 -9.06
N LEU A 75 6.26 16.09 -7.99
CA LEU A 75 5.65 17.16 -7.17
C LEU A 75 5.87 18.53 -7.81
#